data_AF-A0A8H2K330-F1
#
_entry.id   AF-A0A8H2K330-F1
#
_cell.length_a   1.000
_cell.length_b   1.000
_cell.length_c   1.000
_cell.angle_alpha   90.00
_cell.angle_beta   90.00
_cell.angle_gamma   90.00
#
_symmetry.space_group_name_H-M   'P 1'
#
loop_
_entity.id
_entity.type
_entity.pdbx_description
1 polymer ?
#
loop_
_entity_poly.entity_id
_entity_poly.type
_entity_poly.pdbx_seq_one_letter_code
_entity_poly.pdbx_strand_id
1 'polypeptide(L)'
;MRPKETRARRPVYVLGAGFSRAISQHMPLTDELGAAITSRLGITWPSGSEENSFEDQLTLLSTSLPFLAGHENTSRRAIAEEVTATLAEELEDRNNSAAAGESPLWLRQLVSLWQAEQATVVTFNYDTLVEQAVTALRPAVLDRGASEPKSVHGWQVVFPAPTPVNALTYESLHGPTQESFQLLKLHGSLNWYWSLGESATIVRDATVCGFGSRSATTESDEAGVKLLDRFLIPPVTSKDSYYNVNLVHRLWRTAHDAMQQASRLTIIGYSMPAADRIAAELLCSVPDGTPVDIVNWKLGSEADLDSPIGRIKRLGMNLDRTWEGESAVSDYVSNGLNAASRSLLENSALNKGKEVGVVVSITPNQSSQSQRPVPASIRANSNGKASVVGFNWQDAGNSNMPPTEFSLQLLSTGSAELSDFYTGRSLLDAVQGGKPFLIQSINGIVRVIGATRIEIGRWPAIYLWTTPESDS
;
A
#
# COMPACT_ATOMS: atom_id res chain seq x y z
N MET A 1 20.20 29.07 4.63
CA MET A 1 19.49 27.89 4.11
C MET A 1 20.24 26.66 4.59
N ARG A 2 19.63 25.79 5.41
CA ARG A 2 20.23 24.47 5.66
C ARG A 2 20.21 23.70 4.34
N PRO A 3 21.30 23.02 3.94
CA PRO A 3 21.25 22.16 2.77
C PRO A 3 20.09 21.17 2.96
N LYS A 4 19.19 21.09 1.96
CA LYS A 4 18.20 20.01 1.91
C LYS A 4 19.01 18.72 1.94
N GLU A 5 18.94 17.97 3.04
CA GLU A 5 19.40 16.58 3.02
C GLU A 5 18.73 15.91 1.83
N THR A 6 19.54 15.48 0.86
CA THR A 6 19.06 14.78 -0.32
C THR A 6 18.45 13.48 0.18
N ARG A 7 17.13 13.41 0.21
CA ARG A 7 16.38 12.21 0.58
C ARG A 7 16.87 11.07 -0.31
N ALA A 8 17.16 9.92 0.30
CA ALA A 8 17.52 8.73 -0.47
C ALA A 8 16.41 8.43 -1.48
N ARG A 9 16.80 8.12 -2.73
CA ARG A 9 15.85 7.75 -3.78
C ARG A 9 15.09 6.49 -3.34
N ARG A 10 13.76 6.55 -3.37
CA ARG A 10 12.85 5.46 -2.98
C ARG A 10 12.30 4.77 -4.23
N PRO A 11 11.95 3.47 -4.17
CA PRO A 11 11.21 2.84 -5.26
C PRO A 11 9.78 3.38 -5.32
N VAL A 12 9.25 3.47 -6.55
CA VAL A 12 7.88 3.90 -6.82
C VAL A 12 7.10 2.75 -7.45
N TYR A 13 5.87 2.55 -6.96
CA TYR A 13 4.94 1.54 -7.45
C TYR A 13 3.72 2.23 -8.04
N VAL A 14 3.19 1.74 -9.16
CA VAL A 14 1.97 2.21 -9.79
C VAL A 14 0.96 1.08 -9.87
N LEU A 15 -0.21 1.28 -9.29
CA LEU A 15 -1.27 0.28 -9.24
C LEU A 15 -2.45 0.69 -10.12
N GLY A 16 -2.95 -0.26 -10.90
CA GLY A 16 -4.19 -0.13 -11.68
C GLY A 16 -5.21 -1.22 -11.35
N ALA A 17 -6.34 -1.22 -12.06
CA ALA A 17 -7.49 -2.10 -11.75
C ALA A 17 -7.13 -3.60 -11.77
N GLY A 18 -6.15 -3.99 -12.61
CA GLY A 18 -5.64 -5.36 -12.65
C GLY A 18 -4.98 -5.83 -11.34
N PHE A 19 -4.47 -4.90 -10.52
CA PHE A 19 -3.94 -5.23 -9.19
C PHE A 19 -5.08 -5.65 -8.25
N SER A 20 -6.17 -4.89 -8.22
CA SER A 20 -7.35 -5.22 -7.41
C SER A 20 -8.00 -6.52 -7.88
N ARG A 21 -8.03 -6.77 -9.20
CA ARG A 21 -8.44 -8.07 -9.77
C ARG A 21 -7.55 -9.22 -9.31
N ALA A 22 -6.23 -9.02 -9.24
CA ALA A 22 -5.30 -10.04 -8.76
C ALA A 22 -5.50 -10.37 -7.28
N ILE A 23 -5.97 -9.41 -6.47
CA ILE A 23 -6.38 -9.65 -5.07
C ILE A 23 -7.65 -10.51 -5.02
N SER A 24 -8.65 -10.18 -5.83
CA SER A 24 -9.92 -10.89 -5.85
C SER A 24 -10.61 -10.80 -7.21
N GLN A 25 -11.11 -11.94 -7.67
CA GLN A 25 -11.94 -12.04 -8.87
C GLN A 25 -13.26 -11.25 -8.76
N HIS A 26 -13.66 -10.76 -7.58
CA HIS A 26 -14.82 -9.87 -7.47
C HIS A 26 -14.56 -8.46 -8.03
N MET A 27 -13.30 -8.00 -8.01
CA MET A 27 -12.95 -6.62 -8.38
C MET A 27 -12.96 -6.43 -9.89
N PRO A 28 -13.80 -5.53 -10.45
CA PRO A 28 -14.01 -5.41 -11.87
C PRO A 28 -12.85 -4.68 -12.58
N LEU A 29 -12.66 -4.97 -13.87
CA LEU A 29 -11.95 -4.08 -14.80
C LEU A 29 -12.91 -2.98 -15.27
N THR A 30 -12.38 -1.90 -15.87
CA THR A 30 -13.16 -0.72 -16.26
C THR A 30 -14.38 -1.06 -17.14
N ASP A 31 -14.22 -1.91 -18.15
CA ASP A 31 -15.33 -2.26 -19.06
C ASP A 31 -16.37 -3.17 -18.40
N GLU A 32 -15.93 -4.10 -17.54
CA GLU A 32 -16.85 -4.93 -16.76
C GLU A 32 -17.67 -4.11 -15.77
N LEU A 33 -17.04 -3.08 -15.17
CA LEU A 33 -17.72 -2.12 -14.32
C LEU A 33 -18.75 -1.33 -15.12
N GLY A 34 -18.41 -0.85 -16.32
CA GLY A 34 -19.34 -0.16 -17.21
C GLY A 34 -20.54 -1.01 -17.60
N ALA A 35 -20.33 -2.29 -17.91
CA ALA A 35 -21.39 -3.25 -18.21
C ALA A 35 -22.31 -3.48 -17.00
N ALA A 36 -21.75 -3.64 -15.80
CA ALA A 36 -22.53 -3.81 -14.57
C ALA A 36 -23.41 -2.59 -14.28
N ILE A 37 -22.86 -1.36 -14.41
CA ILE A 37 -23.61 -0.12 -14.17
C ILE A 37 -24.71 0.07 -15.21
N THR A 38 -24.42 -0.17 -16.50
CA THR A 38 -25.41 -0.07 -17.57
C THR A 38 -26.58 -1.02 -17.33
N SER A 39 -26.29 -2.26 -16.91
CA SER A 39 -27.32 -3.24 -16.57
C SER A 39 -28.14 -2.84 -15.34
N ARG A 40 -27.51 -2.22 -14.33
CA ARG A 40 -28.17 -1.82 -13.08
C ARG A 40 -29.11 -0.63 -13.29
N LEU A 41 -28.72 0.35 -14.11
CA LEU A 41 -29.51 1.55 -14.38
C LEU A 41 -30.48 1.40 -15.55
N GLY A 42 -30.35 0.36 -16.37
CA GLY A 42 -31.17 0.19 -17.57
C GLY A 42 -30.93 1.29 -18.61
N ILE A 43 -29.75 1.93 -18.60
CA ILE A 43 -29.39 2.99 -19.54
C ILE A 43 -29.17 2.38 -20.92
N THR A 44 -29.78 2.98 -21.94
CA THR A 44 -29.46 2.69 -23.34
C THR A 44 -28.53 3.77 -23.84
N TRP A 45 -27.31 3.38 -24.22
CA TRP A 45 -26.35 4.32 -24.79
C TRP A 45 -26.84 4.82 -26.18
N PRO A 46 -26.52 6.06 -26.57
CA PRO A 46 -26.94 6.60 -27.87
C PRO A 46 -26.50 5.71 -29.04
N SER A 47 -27.36 5.54 -30.06
CA SER A 47 -27.07 4.70 -31.23
C SER A 47 -25.75 5.08 -31.92
N GLY A 48 -24.91 4.09 -32.23
CA GLY A 48 -23.57 4.28 -32.81
C GLY A 48 -22.42 4.28 -31.79
N SER A 49 -22.69 4.07 -30.51
CA SER A 49 -21.68 3.98 -29.43
C SER A 49 -21.25 2.55 -29.08
N GLU A 50 -21.62 1.55 -29.89
CA GLU A 50 -21.34 0.12 -29.62
C GLU A 50 -19.84 -0.22 -29.65
N GLU A 51 -19.03 0.60 -30.34
CA GLU A 51 -17.57 0.48 -30.39
C GLU A 51 -16.85 1.34 -29.33
N ASN A 52 -17.58 2.19 -28.59
CA ASN A 52 -16.99 3.13 -27.64
C ASN A 52 -16.76 2.47 -26.27
N SER A 53 -15.65 2.82 -25.61
CA SER A 53 -15.39 2.38 -24.25
C SER A 53 -16.38 3.00 -23.25
N PHE A 54 -16.52 2.41 -22.06
CA PHE A 54 -17.33 2.99 -20.98
C PHE A 54 -16.87 4.42 -20.62
N GLU A 55 -15.55 4.66 -20.67
CA GLU A 55 -14.96 5.98 -20.44
C GLU A 55 -15.38 7.01 -21.50
N ASP A 56 -15.39 6.64 -22.78
CA ASP A 56 -15.84 7.52 -23.87
C ASP A 56 -17.32 7.87 -23.72
N GLN A 57 -18.14 6.88 -23.36
CA GLN A 57 -19.58 7.06 -23.15
C GLN A 57 -19.87 8.00 -21.97
N LEU A 58 -19.18 7.82 -20.84
CA LEU A 58 -19.33 8.70 -19.68
C LEU A 58 -18.78 10.11 -19.95
N THR A 59 -17.70 10.22 -20.72
CA THR A 59 -17.15 11.50 -21.19
C THR A 59 -18.18 12.25 -22.03
N LEU A 60 -18.83 11.55 -22.95
CA LEU A 60 -19.85 12.14 -23.81
C LEU A 60 -21.04 12.64 -22.97
N LEU A 61 -21.50 11.88 -21.98
CA LEU A 61 -22.61 12.31 -21.10
C LEU A 61 -22.25 13.54 -20.26
N SER A 62 -21.04 13.60 -19.73
CA SER A 62 -20.58 14.70 -18.87
C SER A 62 -20.21 15.98 -19.64
N THR A 63 -19.89 15.87 -20.93
CA THR A 63 -19.51 17.00 -21.77
C THR A 63 -20.72 17.76 -22.30
N SER A 64 -20.76 19.08 -22.07
CA SER A 64 -21.78 19.95 -22.67
C SER A 64 -21.61 20.02 -24.19
N LEU A 65 -22.66 19.71 -24.94
CA LEU A 65 -22.64 19.73 -26.39
C LEU A 65 -23.21 21.05 -26.92
N PRO A 66 -22.49 21.78 -27.79
CA PRO A 66 -22.85 23.14 -28.21
C PRO A 66 -24.12 23.18 -29.08
N PHE A 67 -24.54 22.04 -29.64
CA PHE A 67 -25.73 21.91 -30.48
C PHE A 67 -26.98 21.50 -29.70
N LEU A 68 -26.86 21.22 -28.39
CA LEU A 68 -27.99 20.91 -27.51
C LEU A 68 -28.42 22.15 -26.72
N ALA A 69 -29.70 22.23 -26.39
CA ALA A 69 -30.22 23.24 -25.48
C ALA A 69 -29.68 23.03 -24.05
N GLY A 70 -29.68 24.09 -23.23
CA GLY A 70 -29.14 24.04 -21.87
C GLY A 70 -29.81 22.99 -20.96
N HIS A 71 -31.13 22.79 -21.10
CA HIS A 71 -31.85 21.80 -20.31
C HIS A 71 -31.48 20.36 -20.72
N GLU A 72 -31.24 20.10 -22.00
CA GLU A 72 -30.79 18.78 -22.48
C GLU A 72 -29.39 18.46 -21.96
N ASN A 73 -28.47 19.45 -22.00
CA ASN A 73 -27.14 19.31 -21.38
C ASN A 73 -27.23 19.07 -19.87
N THR A 74 -28.19 19.71 -19.19
CA THR A 74 -28.43 19.51 -17.75
C THR A 74 -28.95 18.09 -17.46
N SER A 75 -29.91 17.59 -18.26
CA SER A 75 -30.40 16.21 -18.14
C SER A 75 -29.30 15.18 -18.36
N ARG A 76 -28.42 15.39 -19.35
CA ARG A 76 -27.26 14.51 -19.59
C ARG A 76 -26.29 14.49 -18.40
N ARG A 77 -26.01 15.65 -17.83
CA ARG A 77 -25.16 15.75 -16.62
C ARG A 77 -25.79 15.05 -15.42
N ALA A 78 -27.10 15.17 -15.22
CA ALA A 78 -27.80 14.44 -14.15
C ALA A 78 -27.65 12.92 -14.31
N ILE A 79 -27.74 12.40 -15.54
CA ILE A 79 -27.48 10.97 -15.82
C ILE A 79 -26.02 10.61 -15.51
N ALA A 80 -25.05 11.45 -15.87
CA ALA A 80 -23.64 11.21 -15.55
C ALA A 80 -23.36 11.17 -14.03
N GLU A 81 -24.04 12.03 -13.26
CA GLU A 81 -23.99 12.04 -11.79
C GLU A 81 -24.60 10.76 -11.21
N GLU A 82 -25.76 10.31 -11.70
CA GLU A 82 -26.40 9.05 -11.32
C GLU A 82 -25.53 7.82 -11.63
N VAL A 83 -24.89 7.81 -12.82
CA VAL A 83 -23.91 6.77 -13.20
C VAL A 83 -22.72 6.75 -12.24
N THR A 84 -22.20 7.92 -11.86
CA THR A 84 -21.06 8.03 -10.94
C THR A 84 -21.42 7.58 -9.52
N ALA A 85 -22.62 7.92 -9.04
CA ALA A 85 -23.12 7.43 -7.75
C ALA A 85 -23.26 5.90 -7.75
N THR A 86 -23.88 5.34 -8.80
CA THR A 86 -24.04 3.89 -8.97
C THR A 86 -22.71 3.16 -9.09
N LEU A 87 -21.73 3.78 -9.77
CA LEU A 87 -20.37 3.27 -9.85
C LEU A 87 -19.74 3.12 -8.46
N ALA A 88 -19.94 4.10 -7.58
CA ALA A 88 -19.40 4.06 -6.23
C ALA A 88 -20.04 2.95 -5.39
N GLU A 89 -21.35 2.75 -5.50
CA GLU A 89 -22.09 1.66 -4.84
C GLU A 89 -21.60 0.29 -5.31
N GLU A 90 -21.54 0.07 -6.63
CA GLU A 90 -21.08 -1.20 -7.19
C GLU A 90 -19.64 -1.51 -6.73
N LEU A 91 -18.74 -0.53 -6.78
CA LEU A 91 -17.36 -0.71 -6.31
C LEU A 91 -17.27 -1.00 -4.81
N GLU A 92 -18.14 -0.41 -3.98
CA GLU A 92 -18.20 -0.72 -2.55
C GLU A 92 -18.66 -2.16 -2.31
N ASP A 93 -19.69 -2.62 -3.01
CA ASP A 93 -20.15 -4.01 -2.94
C ASP A 93 -19.04 -5.00 -3.33
N ARG A 94 -18.30 -4.70 -4.40
CA ARG A 94 -17.16 -5.51 -4.85
C ARG A 94 -15.98 -5.46 -3.87
N ASN A 95 -15.66 -4.30 -3.33
CA ASN A 95 -14.61 -4.14 -2.32
C ASN A 95 -14.95 -4.94 -1.06
N ASN A 96 -16.19 -4.86 -0.58
CA ASN A 96 -16.67 -5.61 0.58
C ASN A 96 -16.61 -7.12 0.32
N SER A 97 -17.02 -7.57 -0.86
CA SER A 97 -16.93 -8.99 -1.26
C SER A 97 -15.48 -9.47 -1.32
N ALA A 98 -14.57 -8.66 -1.89
CA ALA A 98 -13.15 -8.97 -1.98
C ALA A 98 -12.47 -9.04 -0.60
N ALA A 99 -12.90 -8.20 0.35
CA ALA A 99 -12.35 -8.14 1.70
C ALA A 99 -13.02 -9.08 2.71
N ALA A 100 -14.07 -9.81 2.31
CA ALA A 100 -14.83 -10.69 3.20
C ALA A 100 -14.01 -11.88 3.73
N GLY A 101 -13.06 -12.36 2.94
CA GLY A 101 -12.14 -13.45 3.31
C GLY A 101 -10.81 -12.97 3.87
N GLU A 102 -9.89 -13.90 4.09
CA GLU A 102 -8.51 -13.57 4.46
C GLU A 102 -7.77 -12.89 3.30
N SER A 103 -6.87 -11.97 3.65
CA SER A 103 -5.97 -11.34 2.68
C SER A 103 -5.02 -12.38 2.07
N PRO A 104 -4.84 -12.41 0.73
CA PRO A 104 -3.83 -13.25 0.10
C PRO A 104 -2.45 -13.06 0.75
N LEU A 105 -1.72 -14.16 0.97
CA LEU A 105 -0.40 -14.10 1.62
C LEU A 105 0.56 -13.16 0.87
N TRP A 106 0.57 -13.22 -0.46
CA TRP A 106 1.42 -12.36 -1.29
C TRP A 106 1.10 -10.87 -1.10
N LEU A 107 -0.15 -10.49 -0.78
CA LEU A 107 -0.53 -9.09 -0.58
C LEU A 107 0.05 -8.56 0.73
N ARG A 108 -0.03 -9.36 1.80
CA ARG A 108 0.60 -9.04 3.10
C ARG A 108 2.13 -8.95 2.96
N GLN A 109 2.72 -9.83 2.15
CA GLN A 109 4.15 -9.81 1.84
C GLN A 109 4.55 -8.59 1.03
N LEU A 110 3.76 -8.18 0.04
CA LEU A 110 3.98 -6.97 -0.74
C LEU A 110 3.92 -5.71 0.12
N VAL A 111 2.94 -5.60 1.02
CA VAL A 111 2.86 -4.49 1.98
C VAL A 111 4.10 -4.45 2.88
N SER A 112 4.60 -5.61 3.32
CA SER A 112 5.83 -5.69 4.12
C SER A 112 7.06 -5.23 3.34
N LEU A 113 7.16 -5.60 2.05
CA LEU A 113 8.21 -5.11 1.16
C LEU A 113 8.15 -3.59 0.98
N TRP A 114 6.97 -3.04 0.66
CA TRP A 114 6.79 -1.58 0.56
C TRP A 114 7.19 -0.86 1.82
N GLN A 115 6.85 -1.42 2.98
CA GLN A 115 7.22 -0.85 4.28
C GLN A 115 8.74 -0.88 4.50
N ALA A 116 9.40 -2.00 4.24
CA ALA A 116 10.85 -2.15 4.40
C ALA A 116 11.64 -1.24 3.43
N GLU A 117 11.14 -1.09 2.21
CA GLU A 117 11.70 -0.21 1.18
C GLU A 117 11.33 1.25 1.37
N GLN A 118 10.40 1.53 2.29
CA GLN A 118 9.84 2.85 2.47
C GLN A 118 9.29 3.39 1.12
N ALA A 119 8.57 2.56 0.39
CA ALA A 119 8.16 2.84 -0.97
C ALA A 119 7.16 4.03 -1.08
N THR A 120 7.04 4.59 -2.27
CA THR A 120 5.89 5.41 -2.64
C THR A 120 5.01 4.62 -3.60
N VAL A 121 3.76 4.39 -3.22
CA VAL A 121 2.77 3.65 -3.98
C VAL A 121 1.75 4.64 -4.53
N VAL A 122 1.67 4.75 -5.84
CA VAL A 122 0.67 5.53 -6.58
C VAL A 122 -0.41 4.57 -7.05
N THR A 123 -1.69 4.90 -6.81
CA THR A 123 -2.80 4.08 -7.30
C THR A 123 -3.84 4.94 -8.01
N PHE A 124 -4.36 4.38 -9.10
CA PHE A 124 -5.52 4.90 -9.81
C PHE A 124 -6.83 4.23 -9.37
N ASN A 125 -6.75 3.26 -8.46
CA ASN A 125 -7.90 2.51 -7.98
C ASN A 125 -8.65 3.27 -6.88
N TYR A 126 -9.97 3.16 -6.91
CA TYR A 126 -10.85 3.76 -5.90
C TYR A 126 -10.97 2.91 -4.63
N ASP A 127 -10.80 1.59 -4.77
CA ASP A 127 -10.98 0.61 -3.69
C ASP A 127 -10.01 0.82 -2.52
N THR A 128 -10.31 0.21 -1.38
CA THR A 128 -9.52 0.36 -0.14
C THR A 128 -8.70 -0.87 0.19
N LEU A 129 -8.52 -1.82 -0.75
CA LEU A 129 -7.94 -3.13 -0.46
C LEU A 129 -6.50 -3.03 0.06
N VAL A 130 -5.71 -2.07 -0.41
CA VAL A 130 -4.36 -1.83 0.14
C VAL A 130 -4.44 -1.38 1.59
N GLU A 131 -5.29 -0.40 1.90
CA GLU A 131 -5.49 0.04 3.28
C GLU A 131 -6.04 -1.08 4.18
N GLN A 132 -6.96 -1.89 3.68
CA GLN A 132 -7.50 -3.06 4.41
C GLN A 132 -6.40 -4.09 4.67
N ALA A 133 -5.49 -4.33 3.72
CA ALA A 133 -4.35 -5.22 3.89
C ALA A 133 -3.36 -4.68 4.94
N VAL A 134 -3.04 -3.39 4.91
CA VAL A 134 -2.22 -2.72 5.94
C VAL A 134 -2.88 -2.82 7.30
N THR A 135 -4.19 -2.56 7.39
CA THR A 135 -4.95 -2.68 8.63
C THR A 135 -4.96 -4.11 9.17
N ALA A 136 -5.05 -5.12 8.30
CA ALA A 136 -5.00 -6.52 8.70
C ALA A 136 -3.59 -6.93 9.17
N LEU A 137 -2.54 -6.45 8.48
CA LEU A 137 -1.15 -6.78 8.78
C LEU A 137 -0.60 -6.04 10.01
N ARG A 138 -1.01 -4.78 10.22
CA ARG A 138 -0.48 -3.88 11.26
C ARG A 138 1.05 -3.83 11.27
N PRO A 139 1.71 -3.44 10.16
CA PRO A 139 3.16 -3.38 10.14
C PRO A 139 3.65 -2.41 11.20
N ALA A 140 4.75 -2.78 11.87
CA ALA A 140 5.38 -1.93 12.86
C ALA A 140 6.22 -0.84 12.18
N VAL A 141 6.23 0.37 12.76
CA VAL A 141 7.10 1.47 12.38
C VAL A 141 7.87 1.98 13.58
N LEU A 142 9.08 2.45 13.31
CA LEU A 142 9.96 3.10 14.26
C LEU A 142 10.02 4.58 13.90
N ASP A 143 9.16 5.38 14.53
CA ASP A 143 9.22 6.83 14.31
C ASP A 143 10.46 7.43 14.98
N ARG A 144 11.09 8.43 14.36
CA ARG A 144 12.31 9.03 14.89
C ARG A 144 12.00 9.74 16.21
N GLY A 145 12.57 9.25 17.29
CA GLY A 145 12.34 9.77 18.64
C GLY A 145 11.11 9.18 19.33
N ALA A 146 10.43 8.20 18.73
CA ALA A 146 9.41 7.44 19.45
C ALA A 146 10.04 6.60 20.57
N SER A 147 9.33 6.52 21.68
CA SER A 147 9.69 5.71 22.84
C SER A 147 9.42 4.23 22.65
N GLU A 148 8.70 3.81 21.58
CA GLU A 148 8.41 2.41 21.26
C GLU A 148 7.97 2.24 19.77
N PRO A 149 8.08 1.04 19.19
CA PRO A 149 7.49 0.71 17.90
C PRO A 149 5.97 0.89 17.89
N LYS A 150 5.42 1.45 16.82
CA LYS A 150 3.97 1.67 16.65
C LYS A 150 3.43 0.83 15.52
N SER A 151 2.18 0.37 15.62
CA SER A 151 1.49 -0.25 14.48
C SER A 151 0.94 0.83 13.55
N VAL A 152 0.98 0.54 12.24
CA VAL A 152 0.39 1.40 11.22
C VAL A 152 -0.97 0.86 10.80
N HIS A 153 -1.94 1.76 10.68
CA HIS A 153 -3.27 1.52 10.13
C HIS A 153 -3.31 1.88 8.64
N GLY A 154 -4.20 1.25 7.87
CA GLY A 154 -4.33 1.53 6.44
C GLY A 154 -4.64 3.00 6.13
N TRP A 155 -5.45 3.66 6.94
CA TRP A 155 -5.75 5.07 6.74
C TRP A 155 -4.54 5.98 7.02
N GLN A 156 -3.50 5.53 7.75
CA GLN A 156 -2.27 6.29 8.01
C GLN A 156 -1.31 6.29 6.84
N VAL A 157 -1.33 5.27 5.97
CA VAL A 157 -0.40 5.23 4.83
C VAL A 157 -0.87 6.14 3.70
N VAL A 158 -2.15 6.51 3.65
CA VAL A 158 -2.70 7.40 2.63
C VAL A 158 -2.24 8.83 2.88
N PHE A 159 -1.47 9.40 1.95
CA PHE A 159 -0.98 10.78 2.08
C PHE A 159 -0.55 11.38 0.73
N PRO A 160 -0.93 12.64 0.43
CA PRO A 160 -1.90 13.47 1.14
C PRO A 160 -3.30 12.82 1.25
N ALA A 161 -4.03 13.11 2.32
CA ALA A 161 -5.39 12.61 2.53
C ALA A 161 -6.33 13.73 2.99
N PRO A 162 -7.64 13.61 2.72
CA PRO A 162 -8.64 14.51 3.31
C PRO A 162 -8.66 14.44 4.84
N THR A 163 -9.26 15.45 5.47
CA THR A 163 -9.46 15.47 6.92
C THR A 163 -10.36 14.31 7.34
N PRO A 164 -9.96 13.48 8.33
CA PRO A 164 -10.81 12.43 8.86
C PRO A 164 -11.94 13.01 9.72
N VAL A 165 -13.16 12.51 9.53
CA VAL A 165 -14.35 12.92 10.33
C VAL A 165 -14.58 12.06 11.57
N ASN A 166 -14.11 10.81 11.55
CA ASN A 166 -14.26 9.82 12.62
C ASN A 166 -12.92 9.54 13.31
N ALA A 167 -12.08 10.56 13.48
CA ALA A 167 -10.78 10.38 14.14
C ALA A 167 -10.98 10.11 15.64
N LEU A 168 -10.88 8.84 16.03
CA LEU A 168 -11.15 8.39 17.41
C LEU A 168 -10.05 8.78 18.40
N THR A 169 -8.82 9.05 17.94
CA THR A 169 -7.66 9.34 18.81
C THR A 169 -6.73 10.41 18.23
N TYR A 170 -5.87 11.01 19.05
CA TYR A 170 -4.80 11.91 18.55
C TYR A 170 -3.84 11.17 17.59
N GLU A 171 -3.58 9.89 17.84
CA GLU A 171 -2.85 9.02 16.90
C GLU A 171 -3.58 8.89 15.56
N SER A 172 -4.92 9.02 15.56
CA SER A 172 -5.78 9.01 14.37
C SER A 172 -5.59 10.23 13.43
N LEU A 173 -4.83 11.24 13.87
CA LEU A 173 -4.54 12.46 13.10
C LEU A 173 -3.13 12.46 12.49
N HIS A 174 -2.29 11.48 12.82
CA HIS A 174 -0.92 11.43 12.32
C HIS A 174 -0.92 10.78 10.93
N GLY A 175 -0.37 11.49 9.94
CA GLY A 175 -0.07 10.93 8.63
C GLY A 175 1.09 9.93 8.68
N PRO A 176 1.46 9.36 7.52
CA PRO A 176 2.57 8.41 7.47
C PRO A 176 3.84 9.10 7.93
N THR A 177 4.62 8.43 8.79
CA THR A 177 5.95 8.93 9.14
C THR A 177 6.85 8.80 7.91
N GLN A 178 7.98 9.51 7.90
CA GLN A 178 8.97 9.28 6.83
C GLN A 178 9.53 7.84 6.83
N GLU A 179 9.27 7.10 7.91
CA GLU A 179 9.73 5.74 8.13
C GLU A 179 8.69 4.70 7.67
N SER A 180 7.53 5.12 7.11
CA SER A 180 6.57 4.23 6.46
C SER A 180 6.54 4.41 4.94
N PHE A 181 5.95 3.44 4.24
CA PHE A 181 5.54 3.65 2.85
C PHE A 181 4.36 4.63 2.78
N GLN A 182 4.15 5.20 1.59
CA GLN A 182 3.08 6.17 1.33
C GLN A 182 2.18 5.68 0.20
N LEU A 183 0.87 5.85 0.34
CA LEU A 183 -0.14 5.54 -0.66
C LEU A 183 -0.79 6.83 -1.19
N LEU A 184 -0.63 7.09 -2.48
CA LEU A 184 -1.16 8.24 -3.21
C LEU A 184 -2.37 7.80 -4.05
N LYS A 185 -3.56 8.25 -3.67
CA LYS A 185 -4.81 7.94 -4.38
C LYS A 185 -5.17 9.07 -5.36
N LEU A 186 -4.79 8.92 -6.62
CA LEU A 186 -4.87 10.01 -7.59
C LEU A 186 -6.28 10.28 -8.13
N HIS A 187 -7.18 9.29 -8.05
CA HIS A 187 -8.56 9.39 -8.52
C HIS A 187 -9.59 9.44 -7.39
N GLY A 188 -9.18 9.71 -6.15
CA GLY A 188 -10.07 9.65 -5.00
C GLY A 188 -10.14 8.25 -4.40
N SER A 189 -11.14 8.01 -3.56
CA SER A 189 -11.26 6.75 -2.80
C SER A 189 -12.71 6.51 -2.39
N LEU A 190 -13.10 5.24 -2.25
CA LEU A 190 -14.44 4.87 -1.75
C LEU A 190 -14.73 5.42 -0.36
N ASN A 191 -13.73 5.68 0.46
CA ASN A 191 -13.93 6.28 1.78
C ASN A 191 -13.79 7.82 1.80
N TRP A 192 -13.75 8.49 0.63
CA TRP A 192 -13.69 9.95 0.54
C TRP A 192 -15.03 10.52 0.09
N TYR A 193 -15.41 11.63 0.70
CA TYR A 193 -16.71 12.25 0.51
C TYR A 193 -16.57 13.76 0.34
N TRP A 194 -17.50 14.36 -0.38
CA TRP A 194 -17.52 15.80 -0.60
C TRP A 194 -18.95 16.35 -0.63
N SER A 195 -19.07 17.66 -0.44
CA SER A 195 -20.29 18.40 -0.69
C SER A 195 -20.04 19.42 -1.80
N LEU A 196 -20.93 19.47 -2.78
CA LEU A 196 -20.89 20.46 -3.86
C LEU A 196 -21.40 21.82 -3.35
N GLY A 197 -20.56 22.85 -3.45
CA GLY A 197 -20.88 24.23 -3.05
C GLY A 197 -19.66 25.17 -3.11
N GLU A 198 -19.85 26.47 -2.82
CA GLU A 198 -18.80 27.50 -2.88
C GLU A 198 -17.59 27.23 -1.95
N SER A 199 -17.73 26.31 -0.99
CA SER A 199 -16.66 25.82 -0.11
C SER A 199 -16.55 24.29 -0.17
N ALA A 200 -16.38 23.73 -1.37
CA ALA A 200 -16.23 22.28 -1.57
C ALA A 200 -15.18 21.70 -0.60
N THR A 201 -15.65 20.94 0.38
CA THR A 201 -14.82 20.33 1.41
C THR A 201 -14.77 18.85 1.16
N ILE A 202 -13.56 18.30 1.03
CA ILE A 202 -13.36 16.86 0.99
C ILE A 202 -13.05 16.37 2.39
N VAL A 203 -13.79 15.37 2.83
CA VAL A 203 -13.56 14.65 4.07
C VAL A 203 -13.35 13.16 3.78
N ARG A 204 -12.84 12.43 4.76
CA ARG A 204 -12.72 10.97 4.67
C ARG A 204 -13.28 10.28 5.89
N ASP A 205 -13.86 9.10 5.64
CA ASP A 205 -14.08 8.12 6.69
C ASP A 205 -12.77 7.36 6.96
N ALA A 206 -12.22 7.54 8.15
CA ALA A 206 -10.98 6.88 8.55
C ALA A 206 -11.20 5.41 8.97
N THR A 207 -12.45 4.97 9.08
CA THR A 207 -12.77 3.59 9.43
C THR A 207 -12.49 2.68 8.23
N VAL A 208 -11.34 2.01 8.27
CA VAL A 208 -10.97 0.98 7.29
C VAL A 208 -10.77 -0.32 8.07
N CYS A 209 -11.63 -1.30 7.84
CA CYS A 209 -11.54 -2.63 8.46
C CYS A 209 -10.47 -3.48 7.77
N GLY A 210 -9.85 -4.41 8.51
CA GLY A 210 -8.95 -5.39 7.89
C GLY A 210 -9.73 -6.45 7.11
N PHE A 211 -9.05 -7.17 6.22
CA PHE A 211 -9.57 -8.39 5.59
C PHE A 211 -10.12 -9.37 6.64
N GLY A 212 -11.23 -10.04 6.31
CA GLY A 212 -11.88 -11.04 7.17
C GLY A 212 -12.56 -10.47 8.42
N SER A 213 -12.40 -9.17 8.68
CA SER A 213 -13.08 -8.50 9.78
C SER A 213 -14.43 -8.00 9.31
N ARG A 214 -15.51 -8.44 9.95
CA ARG A 214 -16.79 -7.74 9.82
C ARG A 214 -16.63 -6.38 10.49
N SER A 215 -16.98 -5.32 9.78
CA SER A 215 -17.09 -4.00 10.38
C SER A 215 -18.09 -4.08 11.54
N ALA A 216 -17.62 -3.90 12.78
CA ALA A 216 -18.54 -3.67 13.89
C ALA A 216 -19.20 -2.27 13.79
N THR A 217 -18.71 -1.42 12.87
CA THR A 217 -19.15 -0.03 12.66
C THR A 217 -20.01 0.14 11.40
N THR A 218 -20.45 -0.93 10.74
CA THR A 218 -21.41 -0.82 9.62
C THR A 218 -22.79 -0.31 10.03
N GLU A 219 -23.09 -0.16 11.33
CA GLU A 219 -24.43 0.23 11.78
C GLU A 219 -24.58 1.69 12.25
N SER A 220 -23.50 2.45 12.51
CA SER A 220 -23.64 3.88 12.84
C SER A 220 -22.64 4.76 12.09
N ASP A 221 -23.12 5.38 11.00
CA ASP A 221 -22.49 6.60 10.44
C ASP A 221 -22.82 7.77 11.37
N GLU A 222 -22.27 7.77 12.58
CA GLU A 222 -22.57 8.78 13.61
C GLU A 222 -22.22 10.21 13.17
N ALA A 223 -21.24 10.34 12.27
CA ALA A 223 -20.85 11.62 11.69
C ALA A 223 -21.67 12.04 10.47
N GLY A 224 -22.57 11.19 9.97
CA GLY A 224 -23.43 11.46 8.81
C GLY A 224 -22.66 11.67 7.51
N VAL A 225 -21.42 11.16 7.40
CA VAL A 225 -20.56 11.42 6.23
C VAL A 225 -21.01 10.64 5.01
N LYS A 226 -21.71 9.53 5.18
CA LYS A 226 -22.33 8.78 4.08
C LYS A 226 -23.57 9.48 3.50
N LEU A 227 -24.03 10.58 4.10
CA LEU A 227 -25.04 11.46 3.52
C LEU A 227 -24.45 12.43 2.48
N LEU A 228 -23.13 12.51 2.38
CA LEU A 228 -22.41 13.28 1.36
C LEU A 228 -22.18 12.42 0.11
N ASP A 229 -21.89 13.10 -1.01
CA ASP A 229 -21.52 12.41 -2.24
C ASP A 229 -20.11 11.80 -2.13
N ARG A 230 -19.87 10.69 -2.84
CA ARG A 230 -18.54 10.08 -2.94
C ARG A 230 -17.62 10.94 -3.78
N PHE A 231 -16.41 11.19 -3.29
CA PHE A 231 -15.37 11.88 -4.07
C PHE A 231 -14.56 10.88 -4.89
N LEU A 232 -15.04 10.59 -6.09
CA LEU A 232 -14.34 9.81 -7.11
C LEU A 232 -14.10 10.71 -8.33
N ILE A 233 -12.90 10.67 -8.89
CA ILE A 233 -12.64 11.25 -10.22
C ILE A 233 -13.07 10.20 -11.24
N PRO A 234 -14.19 10.38 -11.95
CA PRO A 234 -14.74 9.35 -12.83
C PRO A 234 -13.79 9.05 -14.00
N PRO A 235 -13.93 7.87 -14.65
CA PRO A 235 -13.21 7.54 -15.86
C PRO A 235 -13.82 8.36 -17.02
N VAL A 236 -13.45 9.63 -17.09
CA VAL A 236 -13.78 10.55 -18.18
C VAL A 236 -12.50 11.14 -18.75
N THR A 237 -12.48 11.50 -20.03
CA THR A 237 -11.32 12.11 -20.67
C THR A 237 -11.07 13.52 -20.15
N SER A 238 -12.13 14.30 -19.87
CA SER A 238 -12.04 15.66 -19.34
C SER A 238 -12.25 15.67 -17.83
N LYS A 239 -11.16 15.66 -17.06
CA LYS A 239 -11.17 15.62 -15.59
C LYS A 239 -10.96 17.00 -14.93
N ASP A 240 -10.95 18.08 -15.72
CA ASP A 240 -10.56 19.43 -15.30
C ASP A 240 -11.33 19.99 -14.10
N SER A 241 -12.63 19.70 -14.01
CA SER A 241 -13.48 20.12 -12.88
C SER A 241 -13.06 19.49 -11.56
N TYR A 242 -12.53 18.27 -11.59
CA TYR A 242 -12.06 17.54 -10.41
C TYR A 242 -10.63 17.93 -10.00
N TYR A 243 -9.79 18.32 -10.96
CA TYR A 243 -8.42 18.76 -10.66
C TYR A 243 -8.36 20.09 -9.94
N ASN A 244 -9.37 20.95 -10.09
CA ASN A 244 -9.43 22.23 -9.40
C ASN A 244 -9.53 22.15 -7.87
N VAL A 245 -9.64 20.95 -7.29
CA VAL A 245 -9.55 20.76 -5.84
C VAL A 245 -8.10 20.76 -5.38
N ASN A 246 -7.75 21.65 -4.43
CA ASN A 246 -6.39 21.82 -3.90
C ASN A 246 -5.72 20.52 -3.44
N LEU A 247 -6.49 19.58 -2.87
CA LEU A 247 -5.99 18.28 -2.47
C LEU A 247 -5.50 17.46 -3.68
N VAL A 248 -6.27 17.45 -4.76
CA VAL A 248 -5.93 16.71 -5.99
C VAL A 248 -4.67 17.30 -6.62
N HIS A 249 -4.55 18.62 -6.72
CA HIS A 249 -3.29 19.25 -7.15
C HIS A 249 -2.10 18.84 -6.28
N ARG A 250 -2.28 18.74 -4.95
CA ARG A 250 -1.21 18.29 -4.05
C ARG A 250 -0.85 16.82 -4.30
N LEU A 251 -1.84 15.94 -4.49
CA LEU A 251 -1.66 14.52 -4.78
C LEU A 251 -0.82 14.32 -6.04
N TRP A 252 -1.21 14.96 -7.14
CA TRP A 252 -0.50 14.86 -8.42
C TRP A 252 0.91 15.47 -8.36
N ARG A 253 1.11 16.60 -7.67
CA ARG A 253 2.46 17.15 -7.43
C ARG A 253 3.32 16.22 -6.60
N THR A 254 2.76 15.59 -5.56
CA THR A 254 3.49 14.64 -4.71
C THR A 254 3.89 13.41 -5.49
N ALA A 255 3.00 12.91 -6.35
CA ALA A 255 3.30 11.80 -7.25
C ALA A 255 4.40 12.17 -8.25
N HIS A 256 4.33 13.35 -8.86
CA HIS A 256 5.36 13.83 -9.79
C HIS A 256 6.73 13.95 -9.09
N ASP A 257 6.78 14.54 -7.90
CA ASP A 257 8.03 14.65 -7.13
C ASP A 257 8.61 13.27 -6.77
N ALA A 258 7.74 12.28 -6.50
CA ALA A 258 8.17 10.91 -6.24
C ALA A 258 8.71 10.23 -7.51
N MET A 259 8.04 10.39 -8.66
CA MET A 259 8.50 9.85 -9.95
C MET A 259 9.89 10.40 -10.34
N GLN A 260 10.09 11.71 -10.21
CA GLN A 260 11.36 12.38 -10.49
C GLN A 260 12.52 11.91 -9.59
N GLN A 261 12.22 11.31 -8.44
CA GLN A 261 13.20 10.82 -7.48
C GLN A 261 13.24 9.29 -7.39
N ALA A 262 12.53 8.59 -8.27
CA ALA A 262 12.42 7.15 -8.24
C ALA A 262 13.79 6.48 -8.43
N SER A 263 14.11 5.50 -7.58
CA SER A 263 15.26 4.60 -7.82
C SER A 263 14.91 3.46 -8.78
N ARG A 264 13.61 3.13 -8.87
CA ARG A 264 13.00 2.11 -9.71
C ARG A 264 11.50 2.41 -9.81
N LEU A 265 10.89 2.10 -10.95
CA LEU A 265 9.45 2.15 -11.15
C LEU A 265 8.91 0.73 -11.34
N THR A 266 7.88 0.34 -10.61
CA THR A 266 7.17 -0.93 -10.80
C THR A 266 5.71 -0.65 -11.12
N ILE A 267 5.21 -1.11 -12.26
CA ILE A 267 3.83 -0.94 -12.70
C ILE A 267 3.09 -2.27 -12.56
N ILE A 268 2.06 -2.32 -11.72
CA ILE A 268 1.32 -3.53 -11.36
C ILE A 268 -0.15 -3.39 -11.74
N GLY A 269 -0.59 -4.21 -12.70
CA GLY A 269 -2.00 -4.29 -13.11
C GLY A 269 -2.57 -3.00 -13.71
N TYR A 270 -1.73 -2.06 -14.12
CA TYR A 270 -2.15 -0.86 -14.84
C TYR A 270 -1.91 -1.04 -16.34
N SER A 271 -2.97 -0.88 -17.13
CA SER A 271 -2.91 -1.07 -18.58
C SER A 271 -2.34 0.14 -19.32
N MET A 272 -2.23 1.31 -18.68
CA MET A 272 -1.85 2.58 -19.31
C MET A 272 -2.77 2.95 -20.49
N PRO A 273 -4.09 3.03 -20.30
CA PRO A 273 -5.03 3.30 -21.40
C PRO A 273 -4.69 4.62 -22.10
N ALA A 274 -4.85 4.67 -23.43
CA ALA A 274 -4.49 5.85 -24.23
C ALA A 274 -5.26 7.12 -23.84
N ALA A 275 -6.46 6.96 -23.28
CA ALA A 275 -7.29 8.06 -22.78
C ALA A 275 -6.70 8.74 -21.54
N ASP A 276 -5.89 8.04 -20.73
CA ASP A 276 -5.34 8.55 -19.47
C ASP A 276 -4.04 9.33 -19.68
N ARG A 277 -4.13 10.43 -20.44
CA ARG A 277 -2.98 11.23 -20.88
C ARG A 277 -2.18 11.81 -19.71
N ILE A 278 -2.86 12.22 -18.64
CA ILE A 278 -2.20 12.84 -17.48
C ILE A 278 -1.38 11.81 -16.70
N ALA A 279 -1.88 10.59 -16.56
CA ALA A 279 -1.09 9.50 -16.00
C ALA A 279 0.12 9.16 -16.90
N ALA A 280 -0.05 9.15 -18.22
CA ALA A 280 1.06 8.92 -19.14
C ALA A 280 2.16 10.00 -19.02
N GLU A 281 1.78 11.28 -18.92
CA GLU A 281 2.73 12.38 -18.67
C GLU A 281 3.42 12.24 -17.31
N LEU A 282 2.69 11.81 -16.27
CA LEU A 282 3.27 11.53 -14.97
C LEU A 282 4.32 10.40 -15.04
N LEU A 283 4.04 9.32 -15.78
CA LEU A 283 4.99 8.22 -15.96
C LEU A 283 6.24 8.67 -16.74
N CYS A 284 6.10 9.53 -17.75
CA CYS A 284 7.22 10.11 -18.49
C CYS A 284 8.13 11.01 -17.64
N SER A 285 7.68 11.43 -16.46
CA SER A 285 8.48 12.25 -15.54
C SER A 285 9.57 11.45 -14.80
N VAL A 286 9.60 10.13 -14.95
CA VAL A 286 10.65 9.30 -14.36
C VAL A 286 11.99 9.57 -15.09
N PRO A 287 13.13 9.72 -14.36
CA PRO A 287 14.41 10.02 -14.99
C PRO A 287 14.89 8.95 -15.96
N ASP A 288 15.56 9.38 -17.03
CA ASP A 288 16.17 8.48 -18.03
C ASP A 288 17.05 7.41 -17.38
N GLY A 289 16.91 6.17 -17.86
CA GLY A 289 17.66 5.02 -17.36
C GLY A 289 17.13 4.40 -16.07
N THR A 290 16.12 5.01 -15.41
CA THR A 290 15.47 4.38 -14.25
C THR A 290 14.87 3.03 -14.65
N PRO A 291 15.22 1.92 -13.98
CA PRO A 291 14.67 0.61 -14.30
C PRO A 291 13.15 0.57 -14.11
N VAL A 292 12.44 0.02 -15.09
CA VAL A 292 10.99 -0.15 -15.06
C VAL A 292 10.61 -1.62 -15.08
N ASP A 293 9.84 -2.04 -14.09
CA ASP A 293 9.29 -3.38 -13.97
C ASP A 293 7.79 -3.36 -14.34
N ILE A 294 7.31 -4.35 -15.12
CA ILE A 294 5.88 -4.51 -15.40
C ILE A 294 5.37 -5.85 -14.88
N VAL A 295 4.31 -5.80 -14.10
CA VAL A 295 3.60 -6.97 -13.56
C VAL A 295 2.16 -6.90 -14.02
N ASN A 296 1.74 -7.78 -14.92
CA ASN A 296 0.37 -7.75 -15.44
C ASN A 296 -0.12 -9.14 -15.85
N TRP A 297 -1.44 -9.34 -15.90
CA TRP A 297 -2.01 -10.59 -16.40
C TRP A 297 -1.63 -10.84 -17.86
N LYS A 298 -1.67 -9.78 -18.67
CA LYS A 298 -1.35 -9.79 -20.11
C LYS A 298 -0.44 -8.61 -20.43
N LEU A 299 0.75 -8.90 -20.95
CA LEU A 299 1.76 -7.89 -21.27
C LEU A 299 1.80 -7.51 -22.74
N GLY A 300 1.47 -8.46 -23.63
CA GLY A 300 1.57 -8.31 -25.08
C GLY A 300 3.00 -8.21 -25.57
N SER A 301 3.25 -7.40 -26.61
CA SER A 301 4.57 -7.34 -27.28
C SER A 301 4.93 -5.92 -27.69
N GLU A 302 6.21 -5.66 -27.92
CA GLU A 302 6.67 -4.35 -28.41
C GLU A 302 6.06 -3.93 -29.75
N ALA A 303 5.62 -4.89 -30.57
CA ALA A 303 4.99 -4.62 -31.86
C ALA A 303 3.51 -4.19 -31.71
N ASP A 304 2.87 -4.61 -30.63
CA ASP A 304 1.52 -4.23 -30.27
C ASP A 304 1.56 -2.95 -29.42
N LEU A 305 1.39 -1.80 -30.07
CA LEU A 305 1.47 -0.47 -29.44
C LEU A 305 0.39 -0.21 -28.38
N ASP A 306 -0.67 -1.05 -28.35
CA ASP A 306 -1.74 -0.97 -27.35
C ASP A 306 -1.52 -1.92 -26.17
N SER A 307 -0.55 -2.82 -26.27
CA SER A 307 -0.14 -3.64 -25.15
C SER A 307 0.65 -2.85 -24.09
N PRO A 308 0.64 -3.27 -22.81
CA PRO A 308 1.48 -2.67 -21.78
C PRO A 308 2.95 -2.51 -22.19
N ILE A 309 3.57 -3.53 -22.80
CA ILE A 309 4.96 -3.45 -23.27
C ILE A 309 5.12 -2.41 -24.39
N GLY A 310 4.25 -2.43 -25.39
CA GLY A 310 4.28 -1.44 -26.48
C GLY A 310 4.11 -0.01 -25.97
N ARG A 311 3.29 0.19 -24.94
CA ARG A 311 3.07 1.49 -24.29
C ARG A 311 4.30 1.96 -23.51
N ILE A 312 4.97 1.10 -22.75
CA ILE A 312 6.26 1.44 -22.10
C ILE A 312 7.29 1.90 -23.14
N LYS A 313 7.40 1.17 -24.25
CA LYS A 313 8.31 1.51 -25.34
C LYS A 313 7.97 2.86 -25.97
N ARG A 314 6.68 3.13 -26.21
CA ARG A 314 6.21 4.42 -26.75
C ARG A 314 6.52 5.59 -25.82
N LEU A 315 6.49 5.37 -24.51
CA LEU A 315 6.83 6.37 -23.49
C LEU A 315 8.35 6.49 -23.28
N GLY A 316 9.19 5.74 -24.00
CA GLY A 316 10.64 5.83 -23.90
C GLY A 316 11.25 5.30 -22.60
N MET A 317 10.49 4.50 -21.85
CA MET A 317 10.91 4.00 -20.54
C MET A 317 11.87 2.79 -20.64
N ASN A 318 12.78 2.66 -19.67
CA ASN A 318 13.78 1.60 -19.62
C ASN A 318 13.24 0.32 -18.97
N LEU A 319 12.58 -0.53 -19.75
CA LEU A 319 12.06 -1.83 -19.31
C LEU A 319 13.19 -2.75 -18.81
N ASP A 320 13.15 -3.16 -17.54
CA ASP A 320 14.12 -4.06 -16.89
C ASP A 320 13.56 -5.48 -16.77
N ARG A 321 12.38 -5.64 -16.15
CA ARG A 321 11.80 -6.97 -15.88
C ARG A 321 10.30 -7.01 -16.10
N THR A 322 9.80 -8.21 -16.36
CA THR A 322 8.39 -8.47 -16.64
C THR A 322 7.89 -9.72 -15.96
N TRP A 323 6.65 -9.68 -15.48
CA TRP A 323 5.91 -10.81 -14.94
C TRP A 323 4.54 -10.87 -15.60
N GLU A 324 4.18 -12.02 -16.17
CA GLU A 324 2.94 -12.24 -16.91
C GLU A 324 2.14 -13.42 -16.33
N GLY A 325 0.82 -13.36 -16.45
CA GLY A 325 -0.10 -14.44 -16.09
C GLY A 325 -0.83 -14.23 -14.76
N GLU A 326 -1.61 -15.25 -14.38
CA GLU A 326 -2.45 -15.23 -13.17
C GLU A 326 -1.63 -15.11 -11.87
N SER A 327 -0.44 -15.72 -11.83
CA SER A 327 0.49 -15.67 -10.70
C SER A 327 1.48 -14.51 -10.77
N ALA A 328 1.39 -13.61 -11.76
CA ALA A 328 2.41 -12.58 -12.00
C ALA A 328 2.75 -11.76 -10.74
N VAL A 329 1.74 -11.35 -9.97
CA VAL A 329 1.93 -10.56 -8.75
C VAL A 329 2.56 -11.39 -7.63
N SER A 330 2.11 -12.64 -7.42
CA SER A 330 2.71 -13.51 -6.42
C SER A 330 4.16 -13.90 -6.76
N ASP A 331 4.46 -14.09 -8.04
CA ASP A 331 5.81 -14.40 -8.53
C ASP A 331 6.75 -13.19 -8.38
N TYR A 332 6.25 -12.00 -8.68
CA TYR A 332 6.94 -10.74 -8.42
C TYR A 332 7.28 -10.58 -6.93
N VAL A 333 6.30 -10.77 -6.06
CA VAL A 333 6.50 -10.68 -4.60
C VAL A 333 7.51 -11.71 -4.13
N SER A 334 7.38 -12.96 -4.56
CA SER A 334 8.31 -14.04 -4.20
C SER A 334 9.74 -13.73 -4.63
N ASN A 335 9.92 -13.17 -5.84
CA ASN A 335 11.22 -12.70 -6.32
C ASN A 335 11.78 -11.58 -5.44
N GLY A 336 10.95 -10.59 -5.09
CA GLY A 336 11.28 -9.48 -4.21
C GLY A 336 11.71 -9.95 -2.82
N LEU A 337 10.98 -10.89 -2.21
CA LEU A 337 11.33 -11.49 -0.92
C LEU A 337 12.69 -12.19 -0.96
N ASN A 338 12.97 -12.94 -2.03
CA ASN A 338 14.24 -13.64 -2.19
C ASN A 338 15.40 -12.65 -2.44
N ALA A 339 15.16 -11.55 -3.14
CA ALA A 339 16.13 -10.47 -3.29
C ALA A 339 16.39 -9.77 -1.95
N ALA A 340 15.33 -9.47 -1.20
CA ALA A 340 15.40 -8.84 0.11
C ALA A 340 16.19 -9.69 1.12
N SER A 341 15.92 -11.00 1.20
CA SER A 341 16.69 -11.91 2.07
C SER A 341 18.17 -11.99 1.68
N ARG A 342 18.49 -12.01 0.37
CA ARG A 342 19.89 -11.97 -0.09
C ARG A 342 20.59 -10.65 0.26
N SER A 343 19.88 -9.54 0.20
CA SER A 343 20.41 -8.21 0.53
C SER A 343 20.83 -8.06 2.00
N LEU A 344 20.37 -8.95 2.89
CA LEU A 344 20.79 -8.95 4.30
C LEU A 344 22.30 -9.14 4.45
N LEU A 345 22.95 -9.92 3.57
CA LEU A 345 24.40 -10.13 3.60
C LEU A 345 25.18 -8.82 3.39
N GLU A 346 24.63 -7.92 2.60
CA GLU A 346 25.24 -6.62 2.28
C GLU A 346 24.69 -5.49 3.18
N ASN A 347 23.75 -5.79 4.06
CA ASN A 347 23.08 -4.78 4.88
C ASN A 347 24.08 -4.12 5.85
N SER A 348 24.17 -2.79 5.77
CA SER A 348 25.15 -2.03 6.53
C SER A 348 24.92 -2.04 8.05
N ALA A 349 23.68 -2.21 8.51
CA ALA A 349 23.36 -2.31 9.94
C ALA A 349 23.93 -3.59 10.53
N LEU A 350 23.80 -4.71 9.81
CA LEU A 350 24.36 -6.00 10.21
C LEU A 350 25.90 -5.99 10.15
N ASN A 351 26.46 -5.48 9.05
CA ASN A 351 27.91 -5.47 8.85
C ASN A 351 28.65 -4.57 9.85
N LYS A 352 28.07 -3.43 10.24
CA LYS A 352 28.65 -2.51 11.24
C LYS A 352 28.30 -2.91 12.69
N GLY A 353 27.21 -3.67 12.89
CA GLY A 353 26.67 -4.05 14.20
C GLY A 353 26.89 -5.52 14.55
N LYS A 354 28.04 -6.11 14.20
CA LYS A 354 28.27 -7.56 14.36
C LYS A 354 28.07 -8.08 15.79
N GLU A 355 28.44 -7.31 16.80
CA GLU A 355 28.25 -7.69 18.22
C GLU A 355 26.97 -7.13 18.83
N VAL A 356 26.16 -6.43 18.05
CA VAL A 356 24.94 -5.78 18.53
C VAL A 356 23.80 -6.80 18.52
N GLY A 357 23.02 -6.82 19.60
CA GLY A 357 21.83 -7.68 19.72
C GLY A 357 20.77 -7.35 18.69
N VAL A 358 20.06 -8.39 18.24
CA VAL A 358 19.01 -8.27 17.23
C VAL A 358 17.64 -8.31 17.89
N VAL A 359 16.80 -7.34 17.51
CA VAL A 359 15.43 -7.17 17.97
C VAL A 359 14.46 -7.12 16.80
N VAL A 360 13.20 -7.45 17.08
CA VAL A 360 12.10 -7.43 16.12
C VAL A 360 10.84 -6.92 16.83
N SER A 361 9.87 -6.41 16.08
CA SER A 361 8.50 -6.26 16.60
C SER A 361 7.56 -7.21 15.88
N ILE A 362 6.76 -7.94 16.64
CA ILE A 362 5.78 -8.87 16.10
C ILE A 362 4.40 -8.41 16.54
N THR A 363 3.52 -8.13 15.59
CA THR A 363 2.13 -7.78 15.89
C THR A 363 1.35 -9.06 16.20
N PRO A 364 0.73 -9.21 17.39
CA PRO A 364 -0.10 -10.37 17.76
C PRO A 364 -1.25 -10.61 16.77
N ASN A 365 -1.58 -11.88 16.48
CA ASN A 365 -2.75 -12.22 15.69
C ASN A 365 -4.03 -12.03 16.52
N GLN A 366 -5.10 -11.64 15.83
CA GLN A 366 -6.32 -11.03 16.36
C GLN A 366 -6.92 -11.70 17.61
N SER A 367 -7.00 -10.96 18.73
CA SER A 367 -8.03 -11.20 19.78
C SER A 367 -8.17 -10.09 20.84
N SER A 368 -7.23 -9.16 20.99
CA SER A 368 -7.35 -8.05 21.96
C SER A 368 -7.36 -6.67 21.29
N GLN A 369 -8.15 -5.75 21.85
CA GLN A 369 -8.32 -4.37 21.37
C GLN A 369 -7.05 -3.51 21.46
N SER A 370 -5.95 -4.00 22.06
CA SER A 370 -4.66 -3.35 22.11
C SER A 370 -3.62 -4.07 21.22
N GLN A 371 -3.80 -3.99 19.90
CA GLN A 371 -2.85 -4.52 18.90
C GLN A 371 -1.58 -3.66 18.79
N ARG A 372 -0.79 -3.61 19.87
CA ARG A 372 0.55 -3.02 19.83
C ARG A 372 1.55 -4.08 19.37
N PRO A 373 2.49 -3.73 18.46
CA PRO A 373 3.60 -4.61 18.14
C PRO A 373 4.36 -4.96 19.41
N VAL A 374 4.61 -6.25 19.65
CA VAL A 374 5.37 -6.71 20.81
C VAL A 374 6.84 -6.73 20.41
N PRO A 375 7.69 -5.88 21.00
CA PRO A 375 9.12 -5.97 20.79
C PRO A 375 9.68 -7.25 21.40
N ALA A 376 10.65 -7.85 20.72
CA ALA A 376 11.27 -9.08 21.17
C ALA A 376 12.72 -9.18 20.74
N SER A 377 13.51 -9.87 21.56
CA SER A 377 14.84 -10.34 21.18
C SER A 377 14.72 -11.70 20.50
N ILE A 378 15.63 -11.99 19.57
CA ILE A 378 15.61 -13.25 18.83
C ILE A 378 16.61 -14.22 19.47
N ARG A 379 16.18 -15.46 19.71
CA ARG A 379 17.04 -16.54 20.22
C ARG A 379 16.86 -17.84 19.44
N ALA A 380 17.90 -18.66 19.39
CA ALA A 380 17.78 -20.05 19.01
C ALA A 380 17.07 -20.84 20.13
N ASN A 381 16.08 -21.65 19.78
CA ASN A 381 15.47 -22.58 20.72
C ASN A 381 16.27 -23.90 20.79
N SER A 382 15.84 -24.85 21.62
CA SER A 382 16.48 -26.16 21.79
C SER A 382 16.60 -26.98 20.49
N ASN A 383 15.81 -26.66 19.47
CA ASN A 383 15.85 -27.29 18.15
C ASN A 383 16.68 -26.48 17.13
N GLY A 384 17.40 -25.46 17.57
CA GLY A 384 18.17 -24.54 16.72
C GLY A 384 17.33 -23.59 15.87
N LYS A 385 15.99 -23.58 16.04
CA LYS A 385 15.10 -22.67 15.29
C LYS A 385 15.07 -21.31 15.97
N ALA A 386 15.11 -20.22 15.19
CA ALA A 386 14.95 -18.88 15.73
C ALA A 386 13.54 -18.70 16.29
N SER A 387 13.45 -18.08 17.47
CA SER A 387 12.23 -17.81 18.22
C SER A 387 12.36 -16.46 18.92
N VAL A 388 11.25 -15.95 19.44
CA VAL A 388 11.21 -14.63 20.09
C VAL A 388 11.07 -14.72 21.60
N VAL A 389 11.71 -13.77 22.30
CA VAL A 389 11.51 -13.48 23.71
C VAL A 389 11.01 -12.04 23.82
N GLY A 390 9.71 -11.88 24.08
CA GLY A 390 9.07 -10.58 24.19
C GLY A 390 9.56 -9.79 25.39
N PHE A 391 9.67 -8.48 25.25
CA PHE A 391 10.04 -7.57 26.33
C PHE A 391 9.28 -6.23 26.22
N ASN A 392 9.19 -5.49 27.32
CA ASN A 392 8.69 -4.12 27.32
C ASN A 392 9.79 -3.16 26.85
N TRP A 393 9.53 -2.41 25.77
CA TRP A 393 10.53 -1.53 25.15
C TRP A 393 11.06 -0.45 26.10
N GLN A 394 10.15 0.18 26.85
CA GLN A 394 10.50 1.29 27.74
C GLN A 394 11.33 0.80 28.92
N ASP A 395 10.98 -0.35 29.49
CA ASP A 395 11.75 -0.97 30.56
C ASP A 395 13.14 -1.39 30.08
N ALA A 396 13.24 -1.98 28.88
CA ALA A 396 14.53 -2.31 28.27
C ALA A 396 15.37 -1.05 27.98
N GLY A 397 14.76 0.06 27.54
CA GLY A 397 15.45 1.32 27.30
C GLY A 397 15.95 2.00 28.58
N ASN A 398 15.23 1.86 29.68
CA ASN A 398 15.62 2.38 30.99
C ASN A 398 16.59 1.45 31.75
N SER A 399 16.80 0.23 31.25
CA SER A 399 17.60 -0.80 31.90
C SER A 399 19.11 -0.49 31.90
N ASN A 400 19.78 -1.01 32.93
CA ASN A 400 21.24 -1.08 32.96
C ASN A 400 21.85 -2.21 32.14
N MET A 401 21.02 -2.98 31.43
CA MET A 401 21.42 -4.11 30.61
C MET A 401 20.98 -3.91 29.16
N PRO A 402 21.76 -4.39 28.17
CA PRO A 402 21.32 -4.50 26.79
C PRO A 402 19.99 -5.26 26.64
N PRO A 403 19.20 -5.03 25.58
CA PRO A 403 17.92 -5.70 25.36
C PRO A 403 17.98 -7.23 25.41
N THR A 404 19.07 -7.85 24.93
CA THR A 404 19.27 -9.31 24.95
C THR A 404 19.46 -9.84 26.37
N GLU A 405 20.32 -9.21 27.17
CA GLU A 405 20.51 -9.56 28.59
C GLU A 405 19.23 -9.29 29.41
N PHE A 406 18.54 -8.18 29.14
CA PHE A 406 17.24 -7.91 29.74
C PHE A 406 16.22 -9.01 29.41
N SER A 407 16.18 -9.46 28.15
CA SER A 407 15.30 -10.55 27.71
C SER A 407 15.66 -11.88 28.38
N LEU A 408 16.94 -12.16 28.59
CA LEU A 408 17.40 -13.36 29.31
C LEU A 408 16.88 -13.41 30.75
N GLN A 409 16.80 -12.27 31.45
CA GLN A 409 16.25 -12.21 32.81
C GLN A 409 14.75 -12.49 32.89
N LEU A 410 14.03 -12.35 31.78
CA LEU A 410 12.59 -12.68 31.71
C LEU A 410 12.34 -14.19 31.56
N LEU A 411 13.38 -14.97 31.29
CA LEU A 411 13.28 -16.43 31.14
C LEU A 411 13.50 -17.14 32.47
N SER A 412 12.99 -18.36 32.58
CA SER A 412 13.24 -19.22 33.74
C SER A 412 14.74 -19.53 33.87
N THR A 413 15.27 -19.50 35.08
CA THR A 413 16.69 -19.77 35.35
C THR A 413 17.13 -21.12 34.73
N GLY A 414 18.22 -21.10 33.96
CA GLY A 414 18.78 -22.28 33.30
C GLY A 414 18.06 -22.71 32.01
N SER A 415 17.05 -21.97 31.56
CA SER A 415 16.33 -22.27 30.30
C SER A 415 16.97 -21.69 29.04
N ALA A 416 17.98 -20.82 29.20
CA ALA A 416 18.73 -20.20 28.12
C ALA A 416 20.06 -19.62 28.63
N GLU A 417 20.98 -19.42 27.70
CA GLU A 417 22.22 -18.68 27.88
C GLU A 417 22.24 -17.44 26.97
N LEU A 418 23.14 -16.48 27.25
CA LEU A 418 23.27 -15.29 26.41
C LEU A 418 23.71 -15.63 24.98
N SER A 419 24.49 -16.70 24.80
CA SER A 419 24.93 -17.26 23.52
C SER A 419 23.78 -17.76 22.64
N ASP A 420 22.60 -18.03 23.21
CA ASP A 420 21.43 -18.44 22.43
C ASP A 420 20.82 -17.26 21.65
N PHE A 421 21.12 -16.01 22.03
CA PHE A 421 20.56 -14.82 21.41
C PHE A 421 21.31 -14.41 20.15
N TYR A 422 20.55 -14.00 19.13
CA TYR A 422 21.11 -13.56 17.86
C TYR A 422 21.75 -12.17 17.98
N THR A 423 22.96 -12.05 17.42
CA THR A 423 23.67 -10.80 17.17
C THR A 423 23.71 -10.53 15.68
N GLY A 424 24.19 -9.35 15.27
CA GLY A 424 24.41 -9.06 13.85
C GLY A 424 25.31 -10.10 13.17
N ARG A 425 26.33 -10.64 13.87
CA ARG A 425 27.20 -11.70 13.36
C ARG A 425 26.46 -13.01 13.19
N SER A 426 25.82 -13.54 14.25
CA SER A 426 25.17 -14.85 14.14
C SER A 426 23.99 -14.83 13.17
N LEU A 427 23.34 -13.68 12.98
CA LEU A 427 22.35 -13.52 11.92
C LEU A 427 22.99 -13.57 10.52
N LEU A 428 24.11 -12.87 10.28
CA LEU A 428 24.84 -12.93 9.01
C LEU A 428 25.31 -14.35 8.68
N ASP A 429 25.80 -15.08 9.69
CA ASP A 429 26.20 -16.48 9.55
C ASP A 429 24.99 -17.36 9.20
N ALA A 430 23.83 -17.10 9.80
CA ALA A 430 22.60 -17.84 9.54
C ALA A 430 22.00 -17.60 8.14
N VAL A 431 22.18 -16.41 7.56
CA VAL A 431 21.75 -16.10 6.17
C VAL A 431 22.82 -16.39 5.13
N GLN A 432 24.00 -16.90 5.53
CA GLN A 432 25.06 -17.26 4.60
C GLN A 432 24.57 -18.30 3.59
N GLY A 433 24.93 -18.11 2.32
CA GLY A 433 24.43 -18.93 1.22
C GLY A 433 23.04 -18.50 0.69
N GLY A 434 22.51 -17.35 1.15
CA GLY A 434 21.31 -16.73 0.60
C GLY A 434 20.00 -17.39 1.03
N LYS A 435 20.03 -18.19 2.11
CA LYS A 435 18.82 -18.79 2.68
C LYS A 435 18.00 -17.73 3.44
N PRO A 436 16.66 -17.77 3.37
CA PRO A 436 15.83 -16.89 4.17
C PRO A 436 16.02 -17.21 5.66
N PHE A 437 16.09 -16.16 6.49
CA PHE A 437 16.04 -16.32 7.94
C PHE A 437 14.59 -16.32 8.41
N LEU A 438 14.17 -17.42 9.02
CA LEU A 438 12.80 -17.65 9.49
C LEU A 438 12.75 -17.61 11.01
N ILE A 439 11.77 -16.91 11.57
CA ILE A 439 11.55 -16.76 13.00
C ILE A 439 10.20 -17.40 13.35
N GLN A 440 10.21 -18.33 14.31
CA GLN A 440 9.00 -18.85 14.91
C GLN A 440 8.42 -17.81 15.86
N SER A 441 7.23 -17.32 15.54
CA SER A 441 6.48 -16.40 16.40
C SER A 441 5.22 -17.07 16.97
N ILE A 442 4.56 -16.37 17.90
CA ILE A 442 3.25 -16.77 18.43
C ILE A 442 2.16 -16.82 17.33
N ASN A 443 2.38 -16.20 16.17
CA ASN A 443 1.40 -16.07 15.08
C ASN A 443 1.77 -16.89 13.84
N GLY A 444 2.72 -17.82 13.96
CA GLY A 444 3.28 -18.58 12.85
C GLY A 444 4.69 -18.12 12.49
N ILE A 445 5.14 -18.52 11.31
CA ILE A 445 6.49 -18.26 10.82
C ILE A 445 6.54 -16.89 10.14
N VAL A 446 7.60 -16.13 10.44
CA VAL A 446 7.90 -14.88 9.73
C VAL A 446 9.28 -14.94 9.08
N ARG A 447 9.41 -14.38 7.88
CA ARG A 447 10.67 -14.23 7.15
C ARG A 447 11.26 -12.85 7.40
N VAL A 448 12.57 -12.78 7.61
CA VAL A 448 13.31 -11.50 7.65
C VAL A 448 13.59 -11.00 6.23
N ILE A 449 13.22 -9.74 5.98
CA ILE A 449 13.35 -9.08 4.67
C ILE A 449 14.19 -7.80 4.73
N GLY A 450 14.60 -7.35 5.91
CA GLY A 450 15.46 -6.19 6.04
C GLY A 450 15.97 -6.01 7.46
N ALA A 451 16.93 -5.11 7.62
CA ALA A 451 17.45 -4.72 8.92
C ALA A 451 17.83 -3.23 8.92
N THR A 452 17.65 -2.58 10.07
CA THR A 452 18.11 -1.21 10.31
C THR A 452 18.72 -1.09 11.70
N ARG A 453 19.63 -0.13 11.89
CA ARG A 453 20.22 0.14 13.21
C ARG A 453 19.36 1.13 13.96
N ILE A 454 19.13 0.86 15.23
CA ILE A 454 18.35 1.70 16.13
C ILE A 454 19.04 1.84 17.49
N GLU A 455 18.43 2.65 18.36
CA GLU A 455 18.78 2.75 19.78
C GLU A 455 17.53 2.45 20.62
N ILE A 456 17.71 1.64 21.66
CA ILE A 456 16.70 1.37 22.70
C ILE A 456 17.23 1.97 23.99
N GLY A 457 16.76 3.17 24.33
CA GLY A 457 17.39 3.98 25.37
C GLY A 457 18.82 4.34 24.96
N ARG A 458 19.81 3.85 25.72
CA ARG A 458 21.24 4.03 25.41
C ARG A 458 21.87 2.84 24.67
N TRP A 459 21.11 1.78 24.44
CA TRP A 459 21.66 0.53 23.90
C TRP A 459 21.50 0.51 22.37
N PRO A 460 22.58 0.32 21.61
CA PRO A 460 22.45 0.06 20.19
C PRO A 460 21.75 -1.29 19.99
N ALA A 461 20.86 -1.35 19.00
CA ALA A 461 20.21 -2.60 18.59
C ALA A 461 20.07 -2.65 17.06
N ILE A 462 19.91 -3.86 16.52
CA ILE A 462 19.53 -4.07 15.13
C ILE A 462 18.06 -4.45 15.09
N TYR A 463 17.24 -3.65 14.42
CA TYR A 463 15.84 -3.94 14.19
C TYR A 463 15.63 -4.69 12.89
N LEU A 464 14.88 -5.79 12.93
CA LEU A 464 14.53 -6.57 11.74
C LEU A 464 13.14 -6.21 11.19
N TRP A 465 13.09 -6.02 9.87
CA TRP A 465 11.85 -5.99 9.11
C TRP A 465 11.45 -7.41 8.74
N THR A 466 10.20 -7.77 8.99
CA THR A 466 9.69 -9.13 8.78
C THR A 466 8.42 -9.13 7.95
N THR A 467 8.10 -10.30 7.40
CA THR A 467 6.86 -10.57 6.68
C THR A 467 6.31 -11.94 7.07
N PRO A 468 4.98 -12.17 7.03
CA PRO A 468 4.42 -13.51 7.17
C PRO A 468 4.96 -14.49 6.12
N GLU A 469 5.12 -15.74 6.53
CA GLU A 469 5.54 -16.88 5.71
C GLU A 469 4.52 -18.01 5.85
N SER A 470 4.33 -18.82 4.80
CA SER A 470 3.51 -20.03 4.91
C SER A 470 4.20 -21.09 5.78
N ASP A 471 3.43 -21.79 6.62
CA ASP A 471 3.91 -23.01 7.27
C ASP A 471 4.11 -24.07 6.18
N SER A 472 5.37 -24.29 5.79
CA SER A 472 5.79 -25.24 4.75
C SER A 472 5.61 -26.70 5.14
#